data_AF-A0A962VPA9-F1
#
_entry.id   AF-A0A962VPA9-F1
#
_cell.length_a   1.000
_cell.length_b   1.000
_cell.length_c   1.000
_cell.angle_alpha   90.00
_cell.angle_beta   90.00
_cell.angle_gamma   90.00
#
_symmetry.space_group_name_H-M   'P 1'
#
loop_
_entity.id
_entity.type
_entity.pdbx_description
1 polymer ?
#
loop_
_entity_poly.entity_id
_entity_poly.type
_entity_poly.pdbx_seq_one_letter_code
_entity_poly.pdbx_strand_id
1 'polypeptide(L)'
;HNSFHKHGAYILANADLPGFTRQQQAVLAALVRAHRRRFVDAEFTRLPAHIGACAKRLAVLLRLSVLMHRGRGASHKPPMKIIASDADIRVEFPEEWLAEHPLTETEIAREAEYLAAAGFTLQYA
;
A
#
# COMPACT_ATOMS: atom_id res chain seq x y z
N HIS A 1 6.26 -12.62 -13.75
CA HIS A 1 6.36 -11.30 -14.42
C HIS A 1 6.94 -10.25 -13.48
N ASN A 2 8.20 -9.88 -13.74
CA ASN A 2 9.08 -9.14 -12.85
C ASN A 2 8.99 -7.61 -13.08
N SER A 3 8.78 -6.84 -12.01
CA SER A 3 8.95 -5.36 -11.97
C SER A 3 7.85 -4.44 -12.55
N PHE A 4 6.60 -4.89 -12.69
CA PHE A 4 5.49 -4.02 -13.17
C PHE A 4 5.33 -2.68 -12.44
N HIS A 5 5.54 -2.62 -11.12
CA HIS A 5 5.43 -1.37 -10.35
C HIS A 5 6.51 -0.34 -10.74
N LYS A 6 7.70 -0.78 -11.18
CA LYS A 6 8.74 0.12 -11.70
C LYS A 6 8.37 0.63 -13.09
N HIS A 7 7.86 -0.26 -13.94
CA HIS A 7 7.47 0.09 -15.31
C HIS A 7 6.25 1.02 -15.33
N GLY A 8 5.23 0.74 -14.50
CA GLY A 8 4.05 1.59 -14.36
C GLY A 8 4.40 2.97 -13.79
N ALA A 9 5.28 3.05 -12.80
CA ALA A 9 5.78 4.32 -12.30
C ALA A 9 6.55 5.11 -13.37
N TYR A 10 7.39 4.43 -14.16
CA TYR A 10 8.11 5.05 -15.26
C TYR A 10 7.17 5.60 -16.34
N ILE A 11 6.16 4.82 -16.76
CA ILE A 11 5.14 5.27 -17.70
C ILE A 11 4.43 6.48 -17.12
N LEU A 12 3.94 6.41 -15.89
CA LEU A 12 3.24 7.54 -15.27
C LEU A 12 4.13 8.77 -15.12
N ALA A 13 5.43 8.63 -14.87
CA ALA A 13 6.34 9.77 -14.76
C ALA A 13 6.66 10.44 -16.10
N ASN A 14 6.56 9.71 -17.23
CA ASN A 14 6.99 10.19 -18.55
C ASN A 14 5.86 10.33 -19.57
N ALA A 15 4.67 9.78 -19.30
CA ALA A 15 3.50 9.90 -20.16
C ALA A 15 2.87 11.29 -20.05
N ASP A 16 2.26 11.74 -21.14
CA ASP A 16 1.36 12.88 -21.07
C ASP A 16 0.04 12.44 -20.44
N LEU A 17 -0.32 13.10 -19.33
CA LEU A 17 -1.55 12.86 -18.58
C LEU A 17 -2.39 14.15 -18.60
N PRO A 18 -3.16 14.43 -19.67
CA PRO A 18 -4.05 15.58 -19.72
C PRO A 18 -4.99 15.59 -18.51
N GLY A 19 -5.10 16.74 -17.84
CA GLY A 19 -5.89 16.89 -16.61
C GLY A 19 -5.11 16.63 -15.31
N PHE A 20 -3.84 16.22 -15.39
CA PHE A 20 -2.95 16.11 -14.23
C PHE A 20 -1.83 17.15 -14.29
N THR A 21 -1.61 17.84 -13.18
CA THR A 21 -0.40 18.64 -12.99
C THR A 21 0.82 17.73 -12.84
N ARG A 22 2.02 18.26 -13.13
CA ARG A 22 3.30 17.53 -12.92
C ARG A 22 3.44 16.99 -11.48
N GLN A 23 2.95 17.74 -10.51
CA GLN A 23 2.96 17.33 -9.10
C GLN A 23 2.01 16.16 -8.83
N GLN A 24 0.79 16.19 -9.36
CA GLN A 24 -0.16 15.07 -9.21
C GLN A 24 0.37 13.81 -9.93
N GLN A 25 0.97 13.99 -11.10
CA GLN A 25 1.64 12.93 -11.84
C GLN A 25 2.78 12.30 -11.03
N ALA A 26 3.61 13.11 -10.36
CA ALA A 26 4.67 12.63 -9.48
C ALA A 26 4.11 11.84 -8.28
N VAL A 27 3.01 12.30 -7.68
CA VAL A 27 2.31 11.56 -6.61
C VAL A 27 1.82 10.20 -7.11
N LEU A 28 1.14 10.15 -8.27
CA LEU A 28 0.67 8.90 -8.86
C LEU A 28 1.82 7.94 -9.16
N ALA A 29 2.92 8.45 -9.72
CA ALA A 29 4.11 7.64 -9.98
C ALA A 29 4.68 7.07 -8.67
N ALA A 30 4.76 7.86 -7.59
CA ALA A 30 5.23 7.41 -6.28
C ALA A 30 4.32 6.32 -5.68
N LEU A 31 3.00 6.51 -5.74
CA LEU A 31 2.01 5.52 -5.28
C LEU A 31 2.16 4.19 -6.03
N VAL A 32 2.24 4.24 -7.37
CA VAL A 32 2.44 3.03 -8.19
C VAL A 32 3.82 2.43 -7.97
N ARG A 33 4.84 3.23 -7.67
CA ARG A 33 6.18 2.70 -7.39
C ARG A 33 6.25 1.95 -6.06
N ALA A 34 5.46 2.38 -5.07
CA ALA A 34 5.47 1.89 -3.70
C ALA A 34 4.38 0.85 -3.38
N HIS A 35 3.41 0.58 -4.26
CA HIS A 35 2.24 -0.26 -3.95
C HIS A 35 2.51 -1.76 -3.70
N ARG A 36 3.74 -2.26 -3.86
CA ARG A 36 4.06 -3.69 -3.64
C ARG A 36 5.54 -3.93 -3.33
N ARG A 37 5.84 -5.04 -2.65
CA ARG A 37 7.19 -5.43 -2.19
C ARG A 37 7.76 -4.40 -1.19
N ARG A 38 9.09 -4.37 -1.01
CA ARG A 38 9.77 -3.40 -0.12
C ARG A 38 9.28 -1.98 -0.37
N PHE A 39 8.88 -1.29 0.69
CA PHE A 39 8.48 0.09 0.64
C PHE A 39 9.68 0.99 0.30
N VAL A 40 9.52 1.87 -0.68
CA VAL A 40 10.61 2.74 -1.16
C VAL A 40 10.35 4.17 -0.71
N ASP A 41 10.80 4.49 0.51
CA ASP A 41 10.53 5.77 1.15
C ASP A 41 11.06 6.98 0.35
N ALA A 42 12.19 6.79 -0.34
CA ALA A 42 12.84 7.81 -1.16
C ALA A 42 11.97 8.37 -2.31
N GLU A 43 10.88 7.70 -2.69
CA GLU A 43 9.95 8.25 -3.69
C GLU A 43 9.10 9.39 -3.12
N PHE A 44 8.85 9.39 -1.80
CA PHE A 44 8.03 10.40 -1.13
C PHE A 44 8.85 11.61 -0.67
N THR A 45 10.12 11.41 -0.34
CA THR A 45 11.01 12.51 0.07
C THR A 45 11.36 13.48 -1.07
N ARG A 46 11.14 13.08 -2.32
CA ARG A 46 11.28 13.93 -3.50
C ARG A 46 10.08 14.87 -3.72
N LEU A 47 8.98 14.64 -3.02
CA LEU A 47 7.79 15.49 -3.08
C LEU A 47 7.87 16.60 -2.01
N PRO A 48 7.14 17.71 -2.17
CA PRO A 48 6.98 18.70 -1.09
C PRO A 48 6.53 18.02 0.20
N ALA A 49 7.10 18.39 1.35
CA ALA A 49 6.99 17.63 2.60
C ALA A 49 5.55 17.24 2.99
N HIS A 50 4.61 18.18 2.93
CA HIS A 50 3.20 17.93 3.26
C HIS A 50 2.53 16.95 2.29
N ILE A 51 2.90 17.00 1.01
CA ILE A 51 2.39 16.10 -0.04
C ILE A 51 3.02 14.73 0.09
N GLY A 52 4.34 14.66 0.33
CA GLY A 52 5.05 13.42 0.55
C GLY A 52 4.48 12.64 1.73
N ALA A 53 4.21 13.31 2.86
CA ALA A 53 3.59 12.70 4.02
C ALA A 53 2.19 12.14 3.72
N CYS A 54 1.35 12.91 3.03
CA CYS A 54 0.01 12.48 2.62
C CYS A 54 0.06 11.31 1.62
N ALA A 55 0.90 11.42 0.57
CA ALA A 55 1.08 10.39 -0.44
C ALA A 55 1.63 9.09 0.16
N LYS A 56 2.51 9.17 1.16
CA LYS A 56 3.03 8.01 1.87
C LYS A 56 1.91 7.26 2.60
N ARG A 57 1.02 7.99 3.30
CA ARG A 57 -0.17 7.40 3.95
C ARG A 57 -1.13 6.78 2.92
N LEU A 58 -1.37 7.45 1.79
CA LEU A 58 -2.17 6.91 0.69
C LEU A 58 -1.56 5.64 0.08
N ALA A 59 -0.23 5.55 -0.03
CA ALA A 59 0.44 4.33 -0.47
C ALA A 59 0.19 3.16 0.48
N VAL A 60 0.21 3.39 1.80
CA VAL A 60 -0.13 2.34 2.78
C VAL A 60 -1.57 1.86 2.59
N LEU A 61 -2.53 2.77 2.46
CA LEU A 61 -3.94 2.42 2.20
C LEU A 61 -4.10 1.63 0.90
N LEU A 62 -3.40 2.01 -0.16
CA LEU A 62 -3.42 1.30 -1.44
C LEU A 62 -2.86 -0.13 -1.29
N ARG A 63 -1.76 -0.29 -0.56
CA ARG A 63 -1.14 -1.61 -0.31
C ARG A 63 -2.07 -2.54 0.45
N LEU A 64 -2.69 -2.05 1.53
CA LEU A 64 -3.69 -2.79 2.29
C LEU A 64 -4.89 -3.15 1.39
N SER A 65 -5.42 -2.20 0.62
CA SER A 65 -6.53 -2.47 -0.30
C SER A 65 -6.21 -3.58 -1.31
N VAL A 66 -5.02 -3.55 -1.91
CA VAL A 66 -4.56 -4.58 -2.85
C VAL A 66 -4.40 -5.94 -2.17
N LEU A 67 -3.85 -5.98 -0.95
CA LEU A 67 -3.69 -7.21 -0.19
C LEU A 67 -5.05 -7.88 0.06
N MET A 68 -6.05 -7.10 0.45
CA MET A 68 -7.39 -7.62 0.79
C MET A 68 -8.24 -8.06 -0.40
N HIS A 69 -7.92 -7.60 -1.63
CA HIS A 69 -8.70 -7.93 -2.85
C HIS A 69 -8.01 -8.93 -3.78
N ARG A 70 -6.94 -9.60 -3.32
CA ARG A 70 -6.11 -10.44 -4.19
C ARG A 70 -6.79 -11.74 -4.64
N GLY A 71 -7.79 -12.23 -3.90
CA GLY A 71 -8.51 -13.48 -4.20
C GLY A 71 -9.26 -13.50 -5.54
N ARG A 72 -9.49 -12.34 -6.19
CA ARG A 72 -10.18 -12.16 -7.50
C ARG A 72 -11.54 -12.87 -7.66
N GLY A 73 -12.08 -13.49 -6.61
CA GLY A 73 -13.44 -14.03 -6.54
C GLY A 73 -14.42 -12.97 -6.04
N ALA A 74 -15.63 -12.98 -6.58
CA ALA A 74 -16.67 -11.97 -6.32
C ALA A 74 -17.13 -11.87 -4.85
N SER A 75 -16.71 -12.78 -3.95
CA SER A 75 -17.18 -12.84 -2.55
C SER A 75 -16.08 -12.84 -1.47
N HIS A 76 -14.83 -12.53 -1.79
CA HIS A 76 -13.69 -12.81 -0.90
C HIS A 76 -13.05 -11.59 -0.23
N LYS A 77 -13.81 -10.51 0.04
CA LYS A 77 -13.31 -9.48 0.96
C LYS A 77 -13.36 -10.07 2.37
N PRO A 78 -12.23 -10.17 3.09
CA PRO A 78 -12.27 -10.63 4.47
C PRO A 78 -13.17 -9.70 5.30
N PRO A 79 -14.05 -10.25 6.15
CA PRO A 79 -14.68 -9.45 7.19
C PRO A 79 -13.56 -8.86 8.05
N MET A 80 -13.35 -7.56 7.98
CA MET A 80 -12.22 -6.92 8.64
C MET A 80 -12.58 -5.49 9.05
N LYS A 81 -11.97 -5.03 10.14
CA LYS A 81 -12.01 -3.64 10.58
C LYS A 81 -10.59 -3.08 10.57
N ILE A 82 -10.43 -1.88 10.02
CA ILE A 82 -9.14 -1.17 10.04
C ILE A 82 -9.29 0.03 10.97
N ILE A 83 -8.39 0.14 11.93
CA ILE A 83 -8.27 1.25 12.86
C ILE A 83 -6.88 1.85 12.62
N ALA A 84 -6.80 3.16 12.44
CA ALA A 84 -5.53 3.84 12.22
C ALA A 84 -5.43 5.09 13.10
N SER A 85 -4.27 5.26 13.74
CA SER A 85 -3.91 6.46 14.47
C SER A 85 -2.46 6.80 14.10
N ASP A 86 -2.26 7.96 13.48
CA ASP A 86 -0.96 8.37 12.95
C ASP A 86 -0.26 7.32 12.09
N ALA A 87 0.78 6.67 12.62
CA ALA A 87 1.56 5.65 11.94
C ALA A 87 1.21 4.22 12.40
N ASP A 88 0.33 4.09 13.39
CA ASP A 88 -0.12 2.83 13.92
C ASP A 88 -1.42 2.40 13.23
N ILE A 89 -1.40 1.18 12.69
CA ILE A 89 -2.49 0.58 11.94
C ILE A 89 -2.80 -0.76 12.58
N ARG A 90 -4.06 -0.96 12.93
CA ARG A 90 -4.57 -2.22 13.46
C ARG A 90 -5.63 -2.76 12.51
N VAL A 91 -5.47 -4.03 12.14
CA VAL A 91 -6.44 -4.76 11.33
C VAL A 91 -7.03 -5.88 12.16
N GLU A 92 -8.35 -5.86 12.34
CA GLU A 92 -9.07 -6.84 13.15
C GLU A 92 -9.88 -7.75 12.23
N PHE A 93 -9.73 -9.06 12.41
CA PHE A 93 -10.49 -10.11 11.76
C PHE A 93 -11.42 -10.78 12.78
N PRO A 94 -12.48 -11.48 12.34
CA PRO A 94 -13.24 -12.37 13.22
C PRO A 94 -12.34 -13.43 13.84
N GLU A 95 -12.77 -13.90 15.00
CA GLU A 95 -12.12 -15.01 15.70
C GLU A 95 -11.94 -16.21 14.76
N GLU A 96 -10.78 -16.87 14.87
CA GLU A 96 -10.37 -18.03 14.07
C GLU A 96 -10.22 -17.81 12.55
N TRP A 97 -10.64 -16.65 12.00
CA TRP A 97 -10.62 -16.41 10.56
C TRP A 97 -9.20 -16.48 9.98
N LEU A 98 -8.21 -15.87 10.65
CA LEU A 98 -6.81 -15.93 10.19
C LEU A 98 -6.23 -17.34 10.26
N ALA A 99 -6.63 -18.13 11.26
CA ALA A 99 -6.21 -19.53 11.39
C ALA A 99 -6.77 -20.38 10.23
N GLU A 100 -7.98 -20.09 9.77
CA GLU A 100 -8.58 -20.72 8.58
C GLU A 100 -7.98 -20.19 7.26
N HIS A 101 -7.33 -19.02 7.28
CA HIS A 101 -6.78 -18.35 6.10
C HIS A 101 -5.26 -18.07 6.25
N PRO A 102 -4.41 -19.10 6.43
CA PRO A 102 -2.98 -18.95 6.74
C PRO A 102 -2.17 -18.23 5.65
N LEU A 103 -2.64 -18.28 4.40
CA LEU A 103 -2.05 -17.50 3.31
C LEU A 103 -2.23 -15.99 3.55
N THR A 104 -3.42 -15.57 3.96
CA THR A 104 -3.72 -14.17 4.28
C THR A 104 -2.89 -13.70 5.48
N GLU A 105 -2.81 -14.52 6.52
CA GLU A 105 -1.99 -14.23 7.70
C GLU A 105 -0.52 -14.00 7.32
N THR A 106 0.06 -14.91 6.53
CA THR A 106 1.46 -14.81 6.05
C THR A 106 1.68 -13.53 5.22
N GLU A 107 0.70 -13.13 4.42
CA GLU A 107 0.78 -11.92 3.61
C GLU A 107 0.71 -10.65 4.45
N ILE A 108 -0.16 -10.60 5.46
CA ILE A 108 -0.26 -9.47 6.39
C ILE A 108 1.00 -9.35 7.25
N ALA A 109 1.53 -10.48 7.75
CA ALA A 109 2.78 -10.50 8.48
C ALA A 109 3.93 -9.90 7.67
N ARG A 110 4.06 -10.32 6.41
CA ARG A 110 5.07 -9.75 5.49
C ARG A 110 4.83 -8.27 5.20
N GLU A 111 3.57 -7.86 5.09
CA GLU A 111 3.23 -6.45 4.88
C GLU A 111 3.63 -5.60 6.10
N ALA A 112 3.46 -6.12 7.31
CA ALA A 112 3.90 -5.46 8.53
C ALA A 112 5.42 -5.22 8.54
N GLU A 113 6.22 -6.20 8.11
CA GLU A 113 7.68 -6.03 7.94
C GLU A 113 8.02 -4.91 6.94
N TYR A 114 7.31 -4.86 5.80
CA TYR A 114 7.56 -3.81 4.80
C TYR A 114 7.16 -2.42 5.27
N LEU A 115 6.07 -2.31 6.04
CA LEU A 115 5.58 -1.05 6.59
C LEU A 115 6.44 -0.55 7.75
N ALA A 116 6.99 -1.45 8.58
CA ALA A 116 7.92 -1.10 9.64
C ALA A 116 9.16 -0.38 9.09
N ALA A 117 9.70 -0.84 7.96
CA ALA A 117 10.81 -0.17 7.27
C ALA A 117 10.45 1.24 6.74
N ALA A 118 9.16 1.57 6.64
CA ALA A 118 8.65 2.88 6.26
C ALA A 118 8.20 3.72 7.46
N GLY A 119 8.40 3.24 8.70
CA GLY A 119 8.00 3.94 9.92
C GLY A 119 6.50 3.84 10.24
N PHE A 120 5.82 2.79 9.75
CA PHE A 120 4.45 2.45 10.15
C PHE A 120 4.43 1.15 10.94
N THR A 121 3.62 1.09 11.98
CA THR A 121 3.35 -0.14 12.71
C THR A 121 2.07 -0.76 12.16
N LEU A 122 2.12 -2.01 11.71
CA LEU A 122 0.93 -2.78 11.34
C LEU A 122 0.76 -3.94 12.32
N GLN A 123 -0.34 -3.93 13.06
CA GLN A 123 -0.76 -5.00 13.94
C GLN A 123 -2.01 -5.67 13.38
N TYR A 124 -2.14 -6.97 13.63
CA TYR A 124 -3.34 -7.72 13.27
C TYR A 124 -3.75 -8.66 14.40
N ALA A 125 -5.06 -8.89 14.50
CA ALA A 125 -5.69 -9.80 15.45
C ALA A 125 -6.88 -10.48 14.78
#